data_AF-A0A8J3SPC0-F1
#
_entry.id   AF-A0A8J3SPC0-F1
#
_cell.length_a   1.000
_cell.length_b   1.000
_cell.length_c   1.000
_cell.angle_alpha   90.00
_cell.angle_beta   90.00
_cell.angle_gamma   90.00
#
_symmetry.space_group_name_H-M   'P 1'
#
loop_
_entity.id
_entity.type
_entity.pdbx_description
1 polymer ?
#
loop_
_entity_poly.entity_id
_entity_poly.type
_entity_poly.pdbx_seq_one_letter_code
_entity_poly.pdbx_strand_id
1 'polypeptide(L)'
;MSVGPQWVRLGDLLKARRIELSRAVETRWRYRKNFVDDHPHLLTQRTTSNLEESRRDSYEDTTLLRAEHAYRWKPGSIQAVLEGGEPIPLPIDTLAEIGVDGEELSIQHTVTDQFDQTSAVVKHALTQMSDEDRARAESKLDEIMRAALREMGVDV
;
A
#
# COMPACT_ATOMS: atom_id res chain seq x y z
N MET A 1 13.34 31.39 -5.78
CA MET A 1 12.62 30.55 -6.75
C MET A 1 11.17 30.48 -6.29
N SER A 2 10.22 30.76 -7.18
CA SER A 2 8.79 30.59 -6.88
C SER A 2 8.43 29.13 -7.07
N VAL A 3 7.68 28.56 -6.13
CA VAL A 3 7.18 27.18 -6.26
C VAL A 3 6.24 27.10 -7.46
N GLY A 4 6.40 26.05 -8.28
CA GLY A 4 5.60 25.86 -9.49
C GLY A 4 4.10 25.64 -9.21
N PRO A 5 3.20 25.99 -10.14
CA PRO A 5 1.76 25.90 -9.92
C PRO A 5 1.28 24.48 -9.62
N GLN A 6 1.95 23.45 -10.14
CA GLN A 6 1.63 22.05 -9.86
C GLN A 6 1.90 21.67 -8.40
N TRP A 7 2.97 22.23 -7.80
CA TRP A 7 3.28 22.04 -6.39
C TRP A 7 2.32 22.79 -5.47
N VAL A 8 1.82 23.96 -5.90
CA VAL A 8 0.73 24.67 -5.22
C VAL A 8 -0.52 23.80 -5.20
N ARG A 9 -0.92 23.29 -6.38
CA ARG A 9 -2.07 22.38 -6.51
C ARG A 9 -1.91 21.11 -5.67
N LEU A 10 -0.72 20.51 -5.64
CA LEU A 10 -0.45 19.34 -4.81
C LEU A 10 -0.68 19.62 -3.33
N GLY A 11 -0.19 20.76 -2.82
CA GLY A 11 -0.37 21.14 -1.42
C GLY A 11 -1.84 21.30 -1.04
N ASP A 12 -2.61 21.94 -1.92
CA ASP A 12 -4.06 22.10 -1.75
C ASP A 12 -4.80 20.74 -1.75
N LEU A 13 -4.45 19.85 -2.67
CA LEU A 13 -5.05 18.51 -2.75
C LEU A 13 -4.72 17.66 -1.52
N LEU A 14 -3.47 17.69 -1.05
CA LEU A 14 -3.07 16.98 0.17
C LEU A 14 -3.83 17.53 1.39
N LYS A 15 -3.90 18.85 1.55
CA LYS A 15 -4.65 19.49 2.64
C LYS A 15 -6.14 19.12 2.59
N ALA A 16 -6.75 19.14 1.40
CA ALA A 16 -8.13 18.72 1.20
C ALA A 16 -8.33 17.25 1.56
N ARG A 17 -7.44 16.37 1.11
CA ARG A 17 -7.49 14.93 1.41
C ARG A 17 -7.39 14.65 2.90
N ARG A 18 -6.51 15.33 3.65
CA ARG A 18 -6.44 15.18 5.10
C ARG A 18 -7.74 15.61 5.79
N ILE A 19 -8.39 16.68 5.33
CA ILE A 19 -9.69 17.10 5.85
C ILE A 19 -10.77 16.06 5.53
N GLU A 20 -10.77 15.50 4.33
CA GLU A 20 -11.67 14.40 3.96
C GLU A 20 -11.48 13.18 4.87
N LEU A 21 -10.24 12.71 5.02
CA LEU A 21 -9.90 11.60 5.93
C LEU A 21 -10.30 11.90 7.37
N SER A 22 -10.27 13.17 7.79
CA SER A 22 -10.73 13.52 9.13
C SER A 22 -12.23 13.31 9.34
N ARG A 23 -13.03 13.43 8.28
CA ARG A 23 -14.49 13.22 8.37
C ARG A 23 -14.85 11.75 8.31
N ALA A 24 -14.02 10.94 7.64
CA ALA A 24 -14.34 9.55 7.31
C ALA A 24 -13.61 8.52 8.19
N VAL A 25 -12.43 8.86 8.70
CA VAL A 25 -11.59 7.93 9.48
C VAL A 25 -11.41 8.41 10.91
N GLU A 26 -10.80 9.59 11.08
CA GLU A 26 -10.33 10.05 12.38
C GLU A 26 -10.46 11.58 12.49
N THR A 27 -11.45 12.00 13.25
CA THR A 27 -11.87 13.40 13.43
C THR A 27 -10.74 14.34 13.86
N ARG A 28 -9.73 13.86 14.58
CA ARG A 28 -8.60 14.70 15.02
C ARG A 28 -7.61 15.02 13.90
N TRP A 29 -7.62 14.29 12.78
CA TRP A 29 -6.76 14.56 11.61
C TRP A 29 -7.10 15.86 10.89
N ARG A 30 -8.23 16.52 11.23
CA ARG A 30 -8.52 17.89 10.79
C ARG A 30 -7.40 18.86 11.15
N TYR A 31 -6.63 18.54 12.20
CA TYR A 31 -5.41 19.25 12.55
C TYR A 31 -4.19 18.46 12.08
N ARG A 32 -3.32 19.13 11.32
CA ARG A 32 -2.08 18.55 10.78
C ARG A 32 -1.22 17.89 11.86
N LYS A 33 -1.16 18.51 13.06
CA LYS A 33 -0.36 17.97 14.16
C LYS A 33 -0.74 16.52 14.47
N ASN A 34 -2.03 16.27 14.68
CA ASN A 34 -2.52 14.94 15.05
C ASN A 34 -2.39 13.95 13.89
N PHE A 35 -2.59 14.41 12.64
CA PHE A 35 -2.37 13.57 11.47
C PHE A 35 -0.93 13.07 11.40
N VAL A 36 0.05 13.95 11.65
CA VAL A 36 1.47 13.56 11.67
C VAL A 36 1.80 12.69 12.88
N ASP A 37 1.25 13.01 14.06
CA ASP A 37 1.51 12.25 15.28
C ASP A 37 1.04 10.79 15.15
N ASP A 38 0.05 10.51 14.29
CA ASP A 38 -0.42 9.14 13.98
C ASP A 38 0.31 8.48 12.80
N HIS A 39 1.14 9.23 12.07
CA HIS A 39 1.96 8.71 10.97
C HIS A 39 3.46 9.03 11.18
N PRO A 40 4.04 8.81 12.38
CA PRO A 40 5.37 9.30 12.73
C PRO A 40 6.49 8.65 11.91
N HIS A 41 6.26 7.44 11.40
CA HIS A 41 7.22 6.72 10.55
C HIS A 41 7.17 7.14 9.07
N LEU A 42 6.11 7.84 8.66
CA LEU A 42 5.92 8.26 7.27
C LEU A 42 6.27 9.73 7.09
N LEU A 43 5.82 10.59 8.01
CA LEU A 43 5.89 12.03 7.85
C LEU A 43 6.36 12.72 9.13
N THR A 44 7.07 13.84 8.94
CA THR A 44 7.39 14.78 10.02
C THR A 44 6.50 16.00 9.92
N GLN A 45 6.39 16.77 11.02
CA GLN A 45 5.66 18.04 11.02
C GLN A 45 6.18 19.00 9.96
N ARG A 46 7.51 19.07 9.82
CA ARG A 46 8.17 19.95 8.84
C ARG A 46 7.88 19.51 7.41
N THR A 47 8.02 18.22 7.10
CA THR A 47 7.76 17.69 5.75
C THR A 47 6.31 17.94 5.35
N THR A 48 5.37 17.60 6.23
CA THR A 48 3.92 17.77 6.01
C THR A 48 3.57 19.24 5.83
N SER A 49 4.10 20.14 6.67
CA SER A 49 3.88 21.57 6.52
C SER A 49 4.48 22.13 5.23
N ASN A 50 5.62 21.61 4.76
CA ASN A 50 6.19 22.08 3.51
C ASN A 50 5.38 21.60 2.31
N LEU A 51 4.85 20.37 2.35
CA LEU A 51 4.01 19.80 1.30
C LEU A 51 2.66 20.52 1.22
N GLU A 52 1.90 20.58 2.32
CA GLU A 52 0.54 21.17 2.35
C GLU A 52 0.50 22.70 2.13
N GLU A 53 1.61 23.39 2.37
CA GLU A 53 1.73 24.83 2.15
C GLU A 53 2.63 25.16 0.95
N SER A 54 2.99 24.13 0.17
CA SER A 54 3.78 24.24 -1.06
C SER A 54 5.00 25.15 -0.90
N ARG A 55 5.76 24.93 0.18
CA ARG A 55 6.96 25.74 0.52
C ARG A 55 8.21 25.27 -0.22
N ARG A 56 8.16 24.07 -0.79
CA ARG A 56 9.22 23.47 -1.59
C ARG A 56 8.59 22.79 -2.80
N ASP A 57 9.36 22.73 -3.87
CA ASP A 57 9.04 22.12 -5.16
C ASP A 57 9.93 20.92 -5.49
N SER A 58 10.61 20.38 -4.47
CA SER A 58 11.56 19.28 -4.62
C SER A 58 11.64 18.47 -3.33
N TYR A 59 11.51 17.16 -3.48
CA TYR A 59 11.54 16.15 -2.42
C TYR A 59 12.12 14.85 -3.00
N GLU A 60 12.70 14.03 -2.14
CA GLU A 60 13.10 12.67 -2.49
C GLU A 60 11.87 11.81 -2.81
N ASP A 61 11.98 10.90 -3.78
CA ASP A 61 10.89 9.99 -4.18
C ASP A 61 10.35 9.17 -2.99
N THR A 62 11.26 8.74 -2.11
CA THR A 62 10.88 8.03 -0.87
C THR A 62 10.01 8.87 0.06
N THR A 63 10.20 10.19 0.07
CA THR A 63 9.36 11.11 0.85
C THR A 63 8.00 11.29 0.21
N LEU A 64 7.94 11.36 -1.11
CA LEU A 64 6.68 11.45 -1.85
C LEU A 64 5.85 10.17 -1.69
N LEU A 65 6.47 9.00 -1.80
CA LEU A 65 5.81 7.71 -1.58
C LEU A 65 5.25 7.57 -0.15
N ARG A 66 6.01 8.01 0.87
CA ARG A 66 5.52 8.05 2.26
C ARG A 66 4.34 9.00 2.43
N ALA A 67 4.34 10.14 1.72
CA ALA A 67 3.20 11.03 1.69
C ALA A 67 2.00 10.34 1.03
N GLU A 68 2.15 9.71 -0.14
CA GLU A 68 1.05 8.96 -0.77
C GLU A 68 0.42 7.94 0.18
N HIS A 69 1.24 7.19 0.91
CA HIS A 69 0.76 6.25 1.92
C HIS A 69 -0.02 6.94 3.05
N ALA A 70 0.54 7.99 3.66
CA ALA A 70 -0.12 8.71 4.77
C ALA A 70 -1.45 9.34 4.33
N TYR A 71 -1.52 9.90 3.12
CA TYR A 71 -2.74 10.52 2.57
C TYR A 71 -3.70 9.52 1.90
N ARG A 72 -3.37 8.23 1.94
CA ARG A 72 -4.12 7.15 1.30
C ARG A 72 -4.42 7.41 -0.16
N TRP A 73 -3.37 7.69 -0.89
CA TRP A 73 -3.35 7.73 -2.34
C TRP A 73 -2.55 6.54 -2.87
N LYS A 74 -2.91 6.06 -4.06
CA LYS A 74 -2.15 5.01 -4.74
C LYS A 74 -0.73 5.52 -5.04
N PRO A 75 0.31 4.67 -4.93
CA PRO A 75 1.65 5.01 -5.37
C PRO A 75 1.67 5.61 -6.78
N GLY A 76 2.38 6.72 -6.96
CA GLY A 76 2.46 7.48 -8.23
C GLY A 76 1.39 8.57 -8.41
N SER A 77 0.44 8.73 -7.48
CA SER A 77 -0.56 9.80 -7.53
C SER A 77 0.04 11.21 -7.45
N ILE A 78 1.10 11.40 -6.65
CA ILE A 78 1.79 12.69 -6.57
C ILE A 78 2.45 13.01 -7.91
N GLN A 79 3.14 12.04 -8.52
CA GLN A 79 3.75 12.22 -9.82
C GLN A 79 2.70 12.59 -10.88
N ALA A 80 1.56 11.89 -10.89
CA ALA A 80 0.45 12.21 -11.78
C ALA A 80 -0.05 13.66 -11.58
N VAL A 81 -0.18 14.12 -10.33
CA VAL A 81 -0.54 15.51 -10.02
C VAL A 81 0.49 16.51 -10.55
N LEU A 82 1.78 16.22 -10.40
CA LEU A 82 2.87 17.07 -10.89
C LEU A 82 2.93 17.11 -12.43
N GLU A 83 2.45 16.07 -13.10
CA GLU A 83 2.27 16.00 -14.56
C GLU A 83 0.95 16.62 -15.05
N GLY A 84 0.11 17.14 -14.14
CA GLY A 84 -1.16 17.80 -14.44
C GLY A 84 -2.39 16.89 -14.42
N GLY A 85 -2.23 15.63 -14.02
CA GLY A 85 -3.31 14.67 -13.78
C GLY A 85 -3.94 14.79 -12.39
N GLU A 86 -4.70 13.76 -12.02
CA GLU A 86 -5.43 13.66 -10.74
C GLU A 86 -4.86 12.55 -9.86
N PRO A 87 -4.89 12.71 -8.52
CA PRO A 87 -4.49 11.65 -7.61
C PRO A 87 -5.56 10.55 -7.56
N ILE A 88 -5.14 9.32 -7.26
CA ILE A 88 -6.06 8.17 -7.12
C ILE A 88 -6.23 7.87 -5.63
N PRO A 89 -7.36 8.22 -5.00
CA PRO A 89 -7.61 7.89 -3.61
C PRO A 89 -7.79 6.39 -3.41
N LEU A 90 -7.15 5.86 -2.37
CA LEU A 90 -7.45 4.51 -1.88
C LEU A 90 -8.77 4.55 -1.08
N PRO A 91 -9.58 3.47 -1.14
CA PRO A 91 -10.83 3.39 -0.39
C PRO A 91 -10.58 3.57 1.11
N ILE A 92 -11.52 4.23 1.77
CA ILE A 92 -11.38 4.59 3.18
C ILE A 92 -11.58 3.37 4.09
N ASP A 93 -12.24 2.34 3.58
CA ASP A 93 -12.49 1.05 4.25
C ASP A 93 -11.27 0.12 4.26
N THR A 94 -10.17 0.47 3.59
CA THR A 94 -8.96 -0.36 3.48
C THR A 94 -7.98 -0.16 4.66
N LEU A 95 -8.50 -0.23 5.89
CA LEU A 95 -7.70 -0.06 7.13
C LEU A 95 -7.63 -1.28 8.04
N ALA A 96 -8.33 -2.36 7.70
CA ALA A 96 -8.16 -3.61 8.45
C ALA A 96 -6.91 -4.40 8.02
N GLU A 97 -6.25 -4.04 6.90
CA GLU A 97 -5.23 -4.89 6.27
C GLU A 97 -3.80 -4.32 6.26
N ILE A 98 -3.58 -3.09 6.76
CA ILE A 98 -2.21 -2.55 6.90
C ILE A 98 -2.04 -2.04 8.34
N GLY A 99 -2.09 -2.98 9.28
CA GLY A 99 -1.66 -2.74 10.66
C GLY A 99 -0.15 -2.51 10.68
N VAL A 100 0.27 -1.25 10.76
CA VAL A 100 1.63 -0.90 11.20
C VAL A 100 1.54 -0.38 12.63
N ASP A 101 1.10 -1.25 13.53
CA ASP A 101 1.33 -1.11 14.96
C ASP A 101 2.62 -1.86 15.28
N GLY A 102 3.75 -1.14 15.22
CA GLY A 102 4.92 -1.26 16.09
C GLY A 102 5.46 -2.61 16.58
N GLU A 103 5.10 -3.76 16.02
CA GLU A 103 5.62 -5.08 16.40
C GLU A 103 6.33 -5.75 15.22
N GLU A 104 7.39 -6.45 15.58
CA GLU A 104 8.43 -7.03 14.73
C GLU A 104 7.90 -7.74 13.47
N LEU A 105 8.55 -7.45 12.34
CA LEU A 105 8.33 -8.10 11.04
C LEU A 105 8.39 -9.64 11.16
N SER A 106 7.22 -10.30 11.11
CA SER A 106 7.13 -11.69 10.66
C SER A 106 6.55 -11.70 9.25
N ILE A 107 7.45 -11.84 8.27
CA ILE A 107 7.13 -11.99 6.85
C ILE A 107 6.46 -13.35 6.66
N GLN A 108 5.14 -13.44 6.84
CA GLN A 108 4.37 -14.63 6.44
C GLN A 108 3.03 -14.33 5.76
N HIS A 109 2.65 -13.06 5.52
CA HIS A 109 1.29 -12.77 5.08
C HIS A 109 1.22 -11.67 4.00
N THR A 110 1.91 -11.88 2.89
CA THR A 110 1.66 -11.12 1.64
C THR A 110 1.80 -12.05 0.44
N VAL A 111 1.17 -13.21 0.54
CA VAL A 111 0.91 -14.11 -0.60
C VAL A 111 -0.59 -14.44 -0.69
N THR A 112 -1.39 -14.07 0.32
CA THR A 112 -2.72 -14.67 0.55
C THR A 112 -3.84 -14.11 -0.32
N ASP A 113 -3.84 -12.83 -0.73
CA ASP A 113 -5.01 -12.30 -1.47
C ASP A 113 -5.06 -12.68 -2.95
N GLN A 114 -3.91 -12.88 -3.60
CA GLN A 114 -3.89 -13.51 -4.93
C GLN A 114 -4.08 -15.03 -4.84
N PHE A 115 -3.78 -15.64 -3.69
CA PHE A 115 -4.03 -17.05 -3.47
C PHE A 115 -5.48 -17.34 -3.10
N ASP A 116 -6.23 -16.41 -2.49
CA ASP A 116 -7.58 -16.68 -1.98
C ASP A 116 -8.66 -16.72 -3.06
N GLN A 117 -8.54 -15.90 -4.11
CA GLN A 117 -9.38 -16.09 -5.31
C GLN A 117 -9.07 -17.41 -6.03
N THR A 118 -7.81 -17.85 -5.99
CA THR A 118 -7.39 -19.14 -6.59
C THR A 118 -7.78 -20.32 -5.68
N SER A 119 -7.74 -20.14 -4.35
CA SER A 119 -7.98 -21.14 -3.30
C SER A 119 -9.46 -21.50 -3.19
N ALA A 120 -10.38 -20.55 -3.41
CA ALA A 120 -11.80 -20.88 -3.47
C ALA A 120 -12.14 -21.74 -4.70
N VAL A 121 -11.57 -21.41 -5.86
CA VAL A 121 -11.76 -22.18 -7.10
C VAL A 121 -11.09 -23.56 -7.00
N VAL A 122 -9.88 -23.63 -6.43
CA VAL A 122 -9.13 -24.87 -6.23
C VAL A 122 -9.74 -25.75 -5.14
N LYS A 123 -10.22 -25.20 -4.02
CA LYS A 123 -10.94 -25.98 -2.98
C LYS A 123 -12.28 -26.51 -3.50
N HIS A 124 -12.96 -25.75 -4.34
CA HIS A 124 -14.21 -26.23 -4.96
C HIS A 124 -13.94 -27.32 -6.01
N ALA A 125 -12.84 -27.22 -6.76
CA ALA A 125 -12.40 -28.29 -7.66
C ALA A 125 -11.95 -29.54 -6.90
N LEU A 126 -11.16 -29.39 -5.82
CA LEU A 126 -10.63 -30.50 -5.01
C LEU A 126 -11.72 -31.25 -4.21
N THR A 127 -12.84 -30.59 -3.88
CA THR A 127 -14.00 -31.24 -3.23
C THR A 127 -14.88 -32.04 -4.19
N GLN A 128 -14.63 -31.94 -5.50
CA GLN A 128 -15.31 -32.70 -6.57
C GLN A 128 -14.38 -33.73 -7.24
N MET A 129 -13.10 -33.78 -6.86
CA MET A 129 -12.11 -34.71 -7.41
C MET A 129 -12.14 -36.05 -6.65
N SER A 130 -12.02 -37.16 -7.38
CA SER A 130 -11.89 -38.48 -6.75
C SER A 130 -10.55 -38.59 -6.02
N ASP A 131 -10.45 -39.48 -5.03
CA ASP A 131 -9.20 -39.68 -4.27
C ASP A 131 -7.99 -39.99 -5.18
N GLU A 132 -8.23 -40.62 -6.34
CA GLU A 132 -7.19 -40.88 -7.35
C GLU A 132 -6.68 -39.60 -8.05
N ASP A 133 -7.55 -38.61 -8.25
CA ASP A 133 -7.19 -37.35 -8.89
C ASP A 133 -6.47 -36.42 -7.91
N ARG A 134 -6.83 -36.51 -6.63
CA ARG A 134 -6.12 -35.83 -5.55
C ARG A 134 -4.70 -36.35 -5.38
N ALA A 135 -4.51 -37.67 -5.38
CA ALA A 135 -3.18 -38.28 -5.30
C ALA A 135 -2.29 -37.89 -6.51
N ARG A 136 -2.88 -37.80 -7.71
CA ARG A 136 -2.18 -37.33 -8.91
C ARG A 136 -1.77 -35.85 -8.80
N ALA A 137 -2.66 -35.01 -8.27
CA ALA A 137 -2.37 -33.59 -8.08
C ALA A 137 -1.27 -33.36 -7.04
N GLU A 138 -1.30 -34.08 -5.92
CA GLU A 138 -0.28 -34.01 -4.87
C GLU A 138 1.09 -34.48 -5.39
N SER A 139 1.13 -35.56 -6.17
CA SER A 139 2.37 -36.06 -6.79
C SER A 139 2.95 -35.08 -7.81
N LYS A 140 2.10 -34.41 -8.60
CA LYS A 140 2.51 -33.36 -9.56
C LYS A 140 3.06 -32.12 -8.86
N LEU A 141 2.47 -31.74 -7.73
CA LEU A 141 2.91 -30.60 -6.93
C LEU A 141 4.30 -30.87 -6.31
N ASP A 142 4.53 -32.08 -5.80
CA ASP A 142 5.83 -32.47 -5.24
C ASP A 142 6.93 -32.50 -6.32
N GLU A 143 6.61 -32.93 -7.54
CA GLU A 143 7.51 -32.89 -8.70
C GLU A 143 7.93 -31.45 -9.05
N ILE A 144 6.95 -30.53 -9.13
CA ILE A 144 7.20 -29.11 -9.46
C ILE A 144 8.02 -28.43 -8.35
N MET A 145 7.70 -28.69 -7.08
CA MET A 145 8.40 -28.10 -5.95
C MET A 145 9.86 -28.58 -5.87
N ARG A 146 10.12 -29.87 -6.12
CA ARG A 146 11.50 -30.39 -6.19
C ARG A 146 12.29 -29.80 -7.35
N ALA A 147 11.67 -29.62 -8.51
CA ALA A 147 12.31 -28.97 -9.65
C ALA A 147 12.69 -27.52 -9.34
N ALA A 148 11.78 -26.74 -8.76
CA ALA A 148 12.02 -25.36 -8.37
C ALA A 148 13.12 -25.23 -7.31
N LEU A 149 13.13 -26.12 -6.31
CA LEU A 149 14.15 -26.13 -5.26
C LEU A 149 15.55 -26.47 -5.81
N ARG A 150 15.66 -27.38 -6.80
CA ARG A 150 16.92 -27.65 -7.50
C ARG A 150 17.41 -26.47 -8.33
N GLU A 151 16.51 -25.75 -9.02
CA GLU A 151 16.87 -24.54 -9.76
C GLU A 151 17.39 -23.42 -8.84
N MET A 152 16.90 -23.38 -7.60
CA MET A 152 17.37 -22.46 -6.56
C MET A 152 18.68 -22.92 -5.87
N GLY A 153 19.28 -24.03 -6.31
CA GLY A 153 20.52 -24.57 -5.73
C GLY A 153 20.36 -25.19 -4.34
N VAL A 154 19.12 -25.48 -3.94
CA VAL A 154 18.82 -26.23 -2.72
C VAL A 154 18.92 -27.72 -3.06
N ASP A 155 19.72 -28.46 -2.31
CA ASP A 155 19.81 -29.92 -2.46
C ASP A 155 18.58 -30.56 -1.81
N VAL A 156 17.77 -31.28 -2.61
CA VAL A 156 16.45 -31.86 -2.27
C VAL A 156 16.33 -33.30 -2.75
#